data_AF-A0A1S7SK07-F1
#
_entry.id   AF-A0A1S7SK07-F1
#
_cell.length_a   1.000
_cell.length_b   1.000
_cell.length_c   1.000
_cell.angle_alpha   90.00
_cell.angle_beta   90.00
_cell.angle_gamma   90.00
#
_symmetry.space_group_name_H-M   'P 1'
#
loop_
_entity.id
_entity.type
_entity.pdbx_description
1 polymer ?
#
loop_
_entity_poly.entity_id
_entity_poly.type
_entity_poly.pdbx_seq_one_letter_code
_entity_poly.pdbx_strand_id
1 'polypeptide(L)'
;MEDEKWARAAGAIEAAMGKAVAQGRRRRAKVERDKAKARAGAADYEPGIVTFIDVLGFRAMLIDRSAGEIHDIILSLREFTTPDVKQFRRMKEVRLSSRAFAESVSDAVVRVRVFNTQYSDGAFFQELLDLLHIQIQCINHGVLVRAGLAIGSVHVGLNGSGPVFGPAMVRAFDIESGEAIYPRIVVDEAAYEQFLSDARLHNENHDLEEETEYVNRLLRIGEDGTRFIDYLGASEDEYDAFEDYIAFLDRHAALIRLNLAEVRKPTIRRKYLWLASYHNDIVSQIRLRFEAGELSAVNFLALVGREAADVLGELIVHF
;
A
#
# COMPACT_ATOMS: atom_id res chain seq x y z
N MET A 1 25.95 67.50 -4.47
CA MET A 1 25.26 66.47 -5.28
C MET A 1 25.66 65.04 -4.91
N GLU A 2 26.90 64.78 -4.48
CA GLU A 2 27.31 63.43 -4.04
C GLU A 2 26.74 63.04 -2.66
N ASP A 3 26.68 63.97 -1.69
CA ASP A 3 26.16 63.67 -0.35
C ASP A 3 24.67 63.30 -0.30
N GLU A 4 23.83 63.94 -1.12
CA GLU A 4 22.40 63.57 -1.25
C GLU A 4 22.21 62.20 -1.91
N LYS A 5 23.11 61.82 -2.81
CA LYS A 5 23.08 60.52 -3.49
C LYS A 5 23.50 59.41 -2.53
N TRP A 6 24.52 59.65 -1.69
CA TRP A 6 24.94 58.76 -0.62
C TRP A 6 23.87 58.63 0.48
N ALA A 7 23.23 59.71 0.89
CA ALA A 7 22.15 59.69 1.86
C ALA A 7 20.91 58.91 1.35
N ARG A 8 20.54 59.07 0.07
CA ARG A 8 19.46 58.28 -0.55
C ARG A 8 19.82 56.80 -0.70
N ALA A 9 21.06 56.48 -1.05
CA ALA A 9 21.54 55.10 -1.15
C ALA A 9 21.57 54.42 0.23
N ALA A 10 22.03 55.13 1.26
CA ALA A 10 22.05 54.64 2.65
C ALA A 10 20.61 54.38 3.17
N GLY A 11 19.68 55.32 2.95
CA GLY A 11 18.27 55.12 3.34
C GLY A 11 17.58 53.98 2.59
N ALA A 12 17.93 53.74 1.33
CA ALA A 12 17.42 52.61 0.56
C ALA A 12 17.95 51.26 1.07
N ILE A 13 19.23 51.19 1.45
CA ILE A 13 19.85 50.00 2.05
C ILE A 13 19.23 49.70 3.42
N GLU A 14 19.03 50.73 4.26
CA GLU A 14 18.43 50.59 5.58
C GLU A 14 16.97 50.10 5.49
N ALA A 15 16.19 50.63 4.54
CA ALA A 15 14.84 50.17 4.27
C ALA A 15 14.80 48.72 3.73
N ALA A 16 15.74 48.33 2.88
CA ALA A 16 15.86 46.97 2.37
C ALA A 16 16.25 45.97 3.47
N MET A 17 17.21 46.33 4.33
CA MET A 17 17.59 45.55 5.50
C MET A 17 16.44 45.42 6.50
N GLY A 18 15.69 46.50 6.77
CA GLY A 18 14.50 46.47 7.61
C GLY A 18 13.42 45.50 7.10
N LYS A 19 13.17 45.49 5.79
CA LYS A 19 12.24 44.53 5.14
C LYS A 19 12.75 43.08 5.25
N ALA A 20 14.03 42.84 5.01
CA ALA A 20 14.63 41.50 5.11
C ALA A 20 14.57 40.95 6.55
N VAL A 21 14.85 41.78 7.56
CA VAL A 21 14.76 41.41 8.98
C VAL A 21 13.31 41.13 9.38
N ALA A 22 12.34 41.95 8.93
CA ALA A 22 10.92 41.72 9.18
C ALA A 22 10.42 40.42 8.52
N GLN A 23 10.85 40.13 7.29
CA GLN A 23 10.53 38.89 6.60
C GLN A 23 11.15 37.66 7.31
N GLY A 24 12.40 37.78 7.78
CA GLY A 24 13.06 36.75 8.58
C GLY A 24 12.36 36.48 9.92
N ARG A 25 11.91 37.52 10.62
CA ARG A 25 11.10 37.39 11.85
C ARG A 25 9.75 36.71 11.57
N ARG A 26 9.05 37.08 10.49
CA ARG A 26 7.79 36.42 10.08
C ARG A 26 8.00 34.95 9.74
N ARG A 27 9.08 34.60 9.03
CA ARG A 27 9.44 33.20 8.74
C ARG A 27 9.71 32.40 10.02
N ARG A 28 10.51 32.93 10.96
CA ARG A 28 10.79 32.27 12.25
C ARG A 28 9.53 32.11 13.11
N ALA A 29 8.69 33.16 13.19
CA ALA A 29 7.43 33.09 13.92
C ALA A 29 6.45 32.07 13.30
N LYS A 30 6.44 31.93 11.96
CA LYS A 30 5.68 30.89 11.27
C LYS A 30 6.21 29.50 11.63
N VAL A 31 7.53 29.28 11.56
CA VAL A 31 8.17 28.00 11.92
C VAL A 31 7.89 27.63 13.39
N GLU A 32 8.00 28.56 14.33
CA GLU A 32 7.71 28.30 15.74
C GLU A 32 6.22 28.05 15.99
N ARG A 33 5.32 28.74 15.27
CA ARG A 33 3.88 28.45 15.30
C ARG A 33 3.57 27.07 14.73
N ASP A 34 4.22 26.68 13.64
CA ASP A 34 4.05 25.37 13.00
C ASP A 34 4.59 24.26 13.93
N LYS A 35 5.75 24.47 14.58
CA LYS A 35 6.29 23.57 15.62
C LYS A 35 5.38 23.47 16.85
N ALA A 36 4.84 24.60 17.35
CA ALA A 36 3.92 24.60 18.48
C ALA A 36 2.60 23.89 18.13
N LYS A 37 2.10 24.07 16.90
CA LYS A 37 0.93 23.36 16.39
C LYS A 37 1.21 21.86 16.24
N ALA A 38 2.38 21.48 15.74
CA ALA A 38 2.80 20.07 15.64
C ALA A 38 2.93 19.42 17.02
N ARG A 39 3.52 20.10 18.00
CA ARG A 39 3.60 19.62 19.40
C ARG A 39 2.22 19.46 20.06
N ALA A 40 1.29 20.37 19.77
CA ALA A 40 -0.08 20.27 20.28
C ALA A 40 -0.86 19.12 19.61
N GLY A 41 -0.61 18.83 18.33
CA GLY A 41 -1.20 17.67 17.64
C GLY A 41 -0.52 16.33 17.96
N ALA A 42 0.75 16.36 18.36
CA ALA A 42 1.53 15.18 18.78
C ALA A 42 1.15 14.63 20.17
N ALA A 43 0.24 15.29 20.88
CA ALA A 43 -0.20 14.86 22.20
C ALA A 43 -1.17 13.66 22.14
N ASP A 44 -1.84 13.43 21.00
CA ASP A 44 -2.90 12.42 20.89
C ASP A 44 -2.53 11.35 19.85
N TYR A 45 -2.62 10.09 20.29
CA TYR A 45 -2.73 8.94 19.38
C TYR A 45 -4.16 8.84 18.88
N GLU A 46 -4.31 8.42 17.64
CA GLU A 46 -5.60 8.13 17.02
C GLU A 46 -5.67 6.63 16.67
N PRO A 47 -6.87 6.03 16.63
CA PRO A 47 -7.02 4.67 16.12
C PRO A 47 -6.81 4.68 14.59
N GLY A 48 -5.94 3.78 14.12
CA GLY A 48 -5.65 3.63 12.69
C GLY A 48 -5.26 2.20 12.33
N ILE A 49 -5.50 1.87 11.06
CA ILE A 49 -4.97 0.69 10.41
C ILE A 49 -3.58 1.08 9.89
N VAL A 50 -2.55 0.33 10.28
CA VAL A 50 -1.16 0.59 9.93
C VAL A 50 -0.58 -0.59 9.17
N THR A 51 0.01 -0.32 8.01
CA THR A 51 0.69 -1.31 7.19
C THR A 51 2.14 -0.92 7.03
N PHE A 52 3.05 -1.81 7.42
CA PHE A 52 4.49 -1.64 7.22
C PHE A 52 4.92 -2.52 6.04
N ILE A 53 5.28 -1.89 4.92
CA ILE A 53 5.58 -2.55 3.65
C ILE A 53 7.08 -2.47 3.38
N ASP A 54 7.68 -3.60 3.03
CA ASP A 54 9.06 -3.75 2.60
C ASP A 54 9.12 -4.26 1.16
N VAL A 55 10.02 -3.68 0.37
CA VAL A 55 10.27 -4.08 -1.01
C VAL A 55 11.38 -5.13 -1.05
N LEU A 56 11.03 -6.37 -1.42
CA LEU A 56 11.99 -7.47 -1.44
C LEU A 56 12.99 -7.31 -2.59
N GLY A 57 14.27 -7.51 -2.28
CA GLY A 57 15.35 -7.44 -3.27
C GLY A 57 15.76 -6.01 -3.65
N PHE A 58 15.30 -4.99 -2.92
CA PHE A 58 15.54 -3.58 -3.25
C PHE A 58 17.01 -3.23 -3.46
N ARG A 59 17.91 -3.75 -2.62
CA ARG A 59 19.37 -3.51 -2.78
C ARG A 59 19.90 -3.93 -4.15
N ALA A 60 19.41 -5.04 -4.72
CA ALA A 60 19.81 -5.47 -6.05
C ALA A 60 19.20 -4.54 -7.11
N MET A 61 17.94 -4.14 -6.93
CA MET A 61 17.26 -3.22 -7.86
C MET A 61 17.94 -1.85 -7.97
N LEU A 62 18.53 -1.33 -6.89
CA LEU A 62 19.32 -0.09 -6.92
C LEU A 62 20.55 -0.16 -7.84
N ILE A 63 21.01 -1.37 -8.18
CA ILE A 63 22.16 -1.59 -9.07
C ILE A 63 21.68 -1.81 -10.51
N ASP A 64 20.61 -2.58 -10.67
CA ASP A 64 20.18 -3.09 -11.98
C ASP A 64 19.11 -2.23 -12.69
N ARG A 65 18.43 -1.33 -11.95
CA ARG A 65 17.33 -0.50 -12.47
C ARG A 65 17.66 0.99 -12.47
N SER A 66 17.01 1.74 -13.35
CA SER A 66 17.12 3.19 -13.39
C SER A 66 16.41 3.86 -12.21
N ALA A 67 16.84 5.08 -11.88
CA ALA A 67 16.18 5.89 -10.85
C ALA A 67 14.71 6.20 -11.18
N GLY A 68 14.34 6.26 -12.47
CA GLY A 68 12.95 6.43 -12.91
C GLY A 68 12.09 5.22 -12.57
N GLU A 69 12.55 4.02 -12.89
CA GLU A 69 11.82 2.78 -12.54
C GLU A 69 11.66 2.61 -11.03
N ILE A 70 12.72 2.92 -10.26
CA ILE A 70 12.65 2.89 -8.79
C ILE A 70 11.65 3.92 -8.27
N HIS A 71 11.61 5.10 -8.89
CA HIS A 71 10.64 6.14 -8.54
C HIS A 71 9.20 5.66 -8.75
N ASP A 72 8.91 5.05 -9.91
CA ASP A 72 7.59 4.55 -10.26
C ASP A 72 7.12 3.46 -9.28
N ILE A 73 8.00 2.52 -8.92
CA ILE A 73 7.71 1.48 -7.90
C ILE A 73 7.33 2.12 -6.56
N ILE A 74 8.13 3.09 -6.08
CA ILE A 74 7.86 3.78 -4.80
C ILE A 74 6.58 4.61 -4.87
N LEU A 75 6.23 5.17 -6.03
CA LEU A 75 4.96 5.86 -6.23
C LEU A 75 3.77 4.90 -6.16
N SER A 76 3.85 3.72 -6.79
CA SER A 76 2.78 2.71 -6.71
C SER A 76 2.48 2.29 -5.27
N LEU A 77 3.50 2.16 -4.41
CA LEU A 77 3.31 1.85 -2.98
C LEU A 77 2.58 2.95 -2.19
N ARG A 78 2.47 4.15 -2.75
CA ARG A 78 1.78 5.30 -2.15
C ARG A 78 0.40 5.55 -2.78
N GLU A 79 0.00 4.78 -3.78
CA GLU A 79 -1.24 4.99 -4.51
C GLU A 79 -2.47 4.60 -3.65
N PHE A 80 -3.60 5.23 -3.92
CA PHE A 80 -4.85 5.08 -3.17
C PHE A 80 -6.01 4.89 -4.15
N THR A 81 -6.89 3.92 -3.92
CA THR A 81 -8.10 3.70 -4.74
C THR A 81 -9.17 4.76 -4.55
N THR A 82 -9.15 5.45 -3.39
CA THR A 82 -10.14 6.47 -3.09
C THR A 82 -9.80 7.73 -3.89
N PRO A 83 -10.68 8.19 -4.81
CA PRO A 83 -10.37 9.33 -5.67
C PRO A 83 -10.06 10.56 -4.82
N ASP A 84 -9.08 11.33 -5.29
CA ASP A 84 -8.62 12.57 -4.67
C ASP A 84 -9.79 13.58 -4.65
N VAL A 85 -10.66 13.48 -3.62
CA VAL A 85 -11.73 14.45 -3.42
C VAL A 85 -11.02 15.76 -3.11
N LYS A 86 -10.91 16.57 -4.16
CA LYS A 86 -10.31 17.90 -4.26
C LYS A 86 -9.91 18.43 -2.89
N GLN A 87 -8.61 18.58 -2.66
CA GLN A 87 -8.02 19.27 -1.51
C GLN A 87 -8.95 20.36 -0.99
N PHE A 88 -9.74 20.05 0.05
CA PHE A 88 -10.50 21.05 0.78
C PHE A 88 -9.47 21.88 1.53
N ARG A 89 -9.01 22.93 0.85
CA ARG A 89 -8.14 23.96 1.39
C ARG A 89 -8.85 24.55 2.59
N ARG A 90 -8.28 24.26 3.77
CA ARG A 90 -8.75 24.58 5.12
C ARG A 90 -9.91 23.68 5.55
N MET A 91 -9.65 22.86 6.55
CA MET A 91 -10.24 23.07 7.88
C MET A 91 -9.48 22.23 8.91
N LYS A 92 -9.10 22.87 10.02
CA LYS A 92 -9.09 22.17 11.30
C LYS A 92 -10.55 21.71 11.51
N GLU A 93 -10.78 20.42 11.73
CA GLU A 93 -11.80 19.86 12.67
C GLU A 93 -12.62 18.65 12.23
N VAL A 94 -12.64 18.18 10.98
CA VAL A 94 -13.44 16.97 10.66
C VAL A 94 -12.86 16.13 9.52
N ARG A 95 -12.62 14.83 9.77
CA ARG A 95 -12.41 13.83 8.72
C ARG A 95 -13.78 13.25 8.30
N LEU A 96 -14.15 13.45 7.04
CA LEU A 96 -15.43 12.96 6.50
C LEU A 96 -15.40 11.45 6.29
N SER A 97 -14.36 10.94 5.61
CA SER A 97 -14.18 9.54 5.25
C SER A 97 -12.78 9.05 5.64
N SER A 98 -12.55 7.74 5.67
CA SER A 98 -11.23 7.18 5.95
C SER A 98 -10.29 7.47 4.79
N ARG A 99 -9.04 7.81 5.13
CA ARG A 99 -7.99 8.08 4.14
C ARG A 99 -6.68 7.50 4.62
N ALA A 100 -5.98 6.87 3.70
CA ALA A 100 -4.64 6.39 3.95
C ALA A 100 -3.59 7.49 3.68
N PHE A 101 -2.51 7.43 4.45
CA PHE A 101 -1.33 8.29 4.33
C PHE A 101 -0.11 7.39 4.29
N ALA A 102 0.89 7.71 3.47
CA ALA A 102 2.10 6.91 3.36
C ALA A 102 3.36 7.78 3.56
N GLU A 103 4.21 7.39 4.50
CA GLU A 103 5.58 7.90 4.63
C GLU A 103 6.56 6.80 4.22
N SER A 104 7.59 7.13 3.44
CA SER A 104 8.60 6.16 3.06
C SER A 104 9.99 6.56 3.55
N VAL A 105 10.75 5.55 3.96
CA VAL A 105 12.16 5.66 4.30
C VAL A 105 12.88 4.57 3.53
N SER A 106 13.62 4.96 2.49
CA SER A 106 14.24 4.02 1.54
C SER A 106 13.17 3.14 0.86
N ASP A 107 13.24 1.83 1.09
CA ASP A 107 12.43 0.72 0.61
C ASP A 107 11.25 0.37 1.53
N ALA A 108 11.25 0.90 2.75
CA ALA A 108 10.14 0.75 3.67
C ALA A 108 9.10 1.84 3.43
N VAL A 109 7.84 1.44 3.32
CA VAL A 109 6.69 2.32 3.25
C VAL A 109 5.78 2.03 4.44
N VAL A 110 5.53 3.05 5.24
CA VAL A 110 4.58 2.99 6.36
C VAL A 110 3.31 3.69 5.92
N ARG A 111 2.24 2.90 5.81
CA ARG A 111 0.92 3.37 5.43
C ARG A 111 -0.01 3.37 6.63
N VAL A 112 -0.82 4.42 6.77
CA VAL A 112 -1.76 4.58 7.89
C VAL A 112 -3.11 5.05 7.36
N ARG A 113 -4.16 4.26 7.59
CA ARG A 113 -5.55 4.67 7.39
C ARG A 113 -6.24 4.88 8.72
N VAL A 114 -6.58 6.14 8.97
CA VAL A 114 -7.36 6.54 10.14
C VAL A 114 -8.85 6.32 9.86
N PHE A 115 -9.55 5.68 10.80
CA PHE A 115 -10.94 5.26 10.62
C PHE A 115 -11.91 5.87 11.66
N ASN A 116 -11.43 6.76 12.53
CA ASN A 116 -12.32 7.58 13.35
C ASN A 116 -12.81 8.79 12.55
N THR A 117 -13.85 8.57 11.74
CA THR A 117 -14.37 9.51 10.74
C THR A 117 -15.85 9.77 10.96
N GLN A 118 -16.42 10.78 10.30
CA GLN A 118 -17.86 11.08 10.43
C GLN A 118 -18.74 10.00 9.80
N TYR A 119 -18.29 9.43 8.69
CA TYR A 119 -18.94 8.33 8.01
C TYR A 119 -18.03 7.11 8.08
N SER A 120 -18.60 5.96 8.41
CA SER A 120 -17.89 4.68 8.35
C SER A 120 -18.01 4.15 6.93
N ASP A 121 -16.90 4.12 6.20
CA ASP A 121 -16.86 3.84 4.76
C ASP A 121 -16.31 2.45 4.41
N GLY A 122 -16.30 1.52 5.38
CA GLY A 122 -15.67 0.21 5.21
C GLY A 122 -14.15 0.31 5.25
N ALA A 123 -13.61 1.11 6.17
CA ALA A 123 -12.18 1.43 6.23
C ALA A 123 -11.27 0.20 6.19
N PHE A 124 -11.69 -0.92 6.79
CA PHE A 124 -10.91 -2.16 6.74
C PHE A 124 -10.90 -2.79 5.35
N PHE A 125 -12.07 -2.96 4.72
CA PHE A 125 -12.18 -3.45 3.35
C PHE A 125 -11.40 -2.56 2.37
N GLN A 126 -11.56 -1.23 2.47
CA GLN A 126 -10.87 -0.26 1.63
C GLN A 126 -9.35 -0.31 1.80
N GLU A 127 -8.84 -0.57 3.00
CA GLU A 127 -7.41 -0.79 3.22
C GLU A 127 -6.91 -2.05 2.52
N LEU A 128 -7.63 -3.17 2.67
CA LEU A 128 -7.23 -4.44 2.06
C LEU A 128 -7.27 -4.37 0.53
N LEU A 129 -8.28 -3.71 -0.03
CA LEU A 129 -8.41 -3.50 -1.46
C LEU A 129 -7.27 -2.64 -2.03
N ASP A 130 -6.93 -1.53 -1.37
CA ASP A 130 -5.77 -0.71 -1.73
C ASP A 130 -4.48 -1.54 -1.75
N LEU A 131 -4.27 -2.37 -0.72
CA LEU A 131 -3.08 -3.20 -0.60
C LEU A 131 -3.03 -4.30 -1.66
N LEU A 132 -4.18 -4.87 -2.02
CA LEU A 132 -4.30 -5.80 -3.14
C LEU A 132 -3.85 -5.13 -4.45
N HIS A 133 -4.35 -3.93 -4.75
CA HIS A 133 -3.92 -3.19 -5.95
C HIS A 133 -2.45 -2.84 -5.93
N ILE A 134 -1.92 -2.44 -4.77
CA ILE A 134 -0.48 -2.20 -4.60
C ILE A 134 0.32 -3.46 -4.94
N GLN A 135 -0.11 -4.65 -4.50
CA GLN A 135 0.55 -5.91 -4.84
C GLN A 135 0.48 -6.20 -6.33
N ILE A 136 -0.68 -6.02 -6.97
CA ILE A 136 -0.83 -6.18 -8.43
C ILE A 136 0.15 -5.28 -9.19
N GLN A 137 0.20 -3.98 -8.82
CA GLN A 137 1.11 -3.03 -9.47
C GLN A 137 2.57 -3.40 -9.24
N CYS A 138 2.95 -3.85 -8.04
CA CYS A 138 4.32 -4.31 -7.78
C CYS A 138 4.70 -5.48 -8.68
N ILE A 139 3.82 -6.48 -8.84
CA ILE A 139 4.05 -7.62 -9.74
C ILE A 139 4.17 -7.17 -11.20
N ASN A 140 3.36 -6.21 -11.65
CA ASN A 140 3.48 -5.65 -13.00
C ASN A 140 4.85 -4.97 -13.24
N HIS A 141 5.47 -4.44 -12.18
CA HIS A 141 6.84 -3.92 -12.21
C HIS A 141 7.90 -5.00 -11.94
N GLY A 142 7.52 -6.27 -11.83
CA GLY A 142 8.42 -7.38 -11.50
C GLY A 142 9.03 -7.26 -10.11
N VAL A 143 8.29 -6.72 -9.15
CA VAL A 143 8.70 -6.47 -7.76
C VAL A 143 7.81 -7.26 -6.82
N LEU A 144 8.43 -7.86 -5.80
CA LEU A 144 7.73 -8.51 -4.72
C LEU A 144 7.77 -7.63 -3.49
N VAL A 145 6.66 -7.60 -2.75
CA VAL A 145 6.56 -6.91 -1.48
C VAL A 145 6.25 -7.89 -0.37
N ARG A 146 6.56 -7.44 0.84
CA ARG A 146 6.17 -8.10 2.08
C ARG A 146 5.63 -7.03 3.01
N ALA A 147 4.58 -7.33 3.77
CA ALA A 147 4.10 -6.39 4.77
C ALA A 147 3.43 -7.06 5.96
N GLY A 148 3.32 -6.29 7.04
CA GLY A 148 2.43 -6.57 8.17
C GLY A 148 1.40 -5.46 8.32
N LEU A 149 0.14 -5.83 8.51
CA LEU A 149 -0.98 -4.94 8.79
C LEU A 149 -1.47 -5.15 10.22
N ALA A 150 -1.60 -4.07 10.99
CA ALA A 150 -2.11 -4.07 12.35
C ALA A 150 -3.08 -2.91 12.59
N ILE A 151 -3.98 -3.03 13.57
CA ILE A 151 -4.86 -1.95 13.99
C ILE A 151 -4.50 -1.52 15.41
N GLY A 152 -4.48 -0.22 15.66
CA GLY A 152 -4.32 0.31 17.02
C GLY A 152 -3.99 1.79 17.05
N SER A 153 -3.39 2.22 18.15
CA SER A 153 -2.98 3.61 18.36
C SER A 153 -1.79 4.00 17.46
N VAL A 154 -1.97 5.09 16.72
CA VAL A 154 -0.96 5.66 15.83
C VAL A 154 -1.04 7.18 15.84
N HIS A 155 0.12 7.83 15.78
CA HIS A 155 0.24 9.25 15.54
C HIS A 155 0.46 9.48 14.05
N VAL A 156 -0.34 10.37 13.46
CA VAL A 156 -0.16 10.83 12.08
C VAL A 156 0.06 12.34 12.13
N GLY A 157 1.12 12.80 11.46
CA GLY A 157 1.44 14.22 11.41
C GLY A 157 0.28 15.09 10.91
N LEU A 158 0.32 16.40 11.22
CA LEU A 158 -0.73 17.34 10.84
C LEU A 158 -0.97 17.33 9.32
N ASN A 159 -2.23 17.08 8.91
CA ASN A 159 -2.62 16.94 7.51
C ASN A 159 -1.88 15.82 6.75
N GLY A 160 -1.51 14.72 7.43
CA GLY A 160 -0.77 13.63 6.79
C GLY A 160 0.69 13.98 6.47
N SER A 161 1.22 15.02 7.13
CA SER A 161 2.60 15.46 6.97
C SER A 161 3.27 15.49 8.34
N GLY A 162 4.27 14.64 8.53
CA GLY A 162 5.01 14.50 9.78
C GLY A 162 5.05 13.06 10.27
N PRO A 163 5.99 12.79 11.19
CA PRO A 163 6.43 11.44 11.49
C PRO A 163 5.27 10.53 11.90
N VAL A 164 5.19 9.36 11.27
CA VAL A 164 4.32 8.28 11.73
C VAL A 164 5.01 7.49 12.85
N PHE A 165 4.33 7.36 14.00
CA PHE A 165 4.80 6.52 15.10
C PHE A 165 3.64 6.05 15.98
N GLY A 166 3.80 4.94 16.68
CA GLY A 166 2.83 4.45 17.66
C GLY A 166 2.85 2.94 17.79
N PRO A 167 2.16 2.37 18.79
CA PRO A 167 2.13 0.92 19.02
C PRO A 167 1.68 0.11 17.80
N ALA A 168 0.70 0.59 17.03
CA ALA A 168 0.23 -0.11 15.83
C ALA A 168 1.31 -0.21 14.74
N MET A 169 2.13 0.83 14.58
CA MET A 169 3.27 0.82 13.66
C MET A 169 4.34 -0.19 14.09
N VAL A 170 4.62 -0.28 15.40
CA VAL A 170 5.56 -1.27 15.94
C VAL A 170 5.04 -2.69 15.66
N ARG A 171 3.75 -2.95 15.93
CA ARG A 171 3.15 -4.26 15.64
C ARG A 171 3.22 -4.62 14.15
N ALA A 172 2.88 -3.67 13.27
CA ALA A 172 2.98 -3.88 11.82
C ALA A 172 4.42 -4.23 11.38
N PHE A 173 5.42 -3.57 11.96
CA PHE A 173 6.84 -3.89 11.73
C PHE A 173 7.23 -5.27 12.29
N ASP A 174 6.77 -5.64 13.47
CA ASP A 174 7.05 -6.96 14.06
C ASP A 174 6.50 -8.10 13.18
N ILE A 175 5.30 -7.91 12.63
CA ILE A 175 4.68 -8.84 11.68
C ILE A 175 5.52 -8.91 10.40
N GLU A 176 5.84 -7.78 9.77
CA GLU A 176 6.65 -7.74 8.55
C GLU A 176 8.00 -8.46 8.74
N SER A 177 8.68 -8.18 9.86
CA SER A 177 10.03 -8.64 10.10
C SER A 177 10.11 -10.09 10.58
N GLY A 178 9.12 -10.54 11.36
CA GLY A 178 9.14 -11.84 12.05
C GLY A 178 8.10 -12.86 11.58
N GLU A 179 6.91 -12.45 11.17
CA GLU A 179 5.78 -13.35 10.86
C GLU A 179 5.55 -13.51 9.36
N ALA A 180 5.70 -12.44 8.60
CA ALA A 180 5.66 -12.46 7.14
C ALA A 180 6.97 -13.06 6.60
N ILE A 181 7.08 -14.39 6.56
CA ILE A 181 8.29 -15.04 6.04
C ILE A 181 8.33 -14.98 4.50
N TYR A 182 7.16 -15.01 3.88
CA TYR A 182 6.97 -15.08 2.44
C TYR A 182 6.58 -13.72 1.81
N PRO A 183 6.69 -13.56 0.48
CA PRO A 183 6.29 -12.34 -0.22
C PRO A 183 4.77 -12.13 -0.26
N ARG A 184 4.21 -11.74 0.89
CA ARG A 184 2.77 -11.52 1.09
C ARG A 184 2.54 -10.43 2.14
N ILE A 185 1.32 -9.91 2.18
CA ILE A 185 0.87 -8.95 3.20
C ILE A 185 0.08 -9.71 4.27
N VAL A 186 0.65 -9.85 5.45
CA VAL A 186 0.03 -10.55 6.59
C VAL A 186 -0.88 -9.59 7.36
N VAL A 187 -2.09 -10.03 7.65
CA VAL A 187 -3.08 -9.31 8.45
C VAL A 187 -3.06 -9.88 9.87
N ASP A 188 -2.82 -9.02 10.86
CA ASP A 188 -2.81 -9.41 12.27
C ASP A 188 -4.16 -10.04 12.67
N GLU A 189 -4.14 -11.14 13.43
CA GLU A 189 -5.39 -11.75 13.90
C GLU A 189 -6.17 -10.78 14.78
N ALA A 190 -5.47 -10.03 15.63
CA ALA A 190 -6.08 -9.00 16.46
C ALA A 190 -6.70 -7.86 15.63
N ALA A 191 -6.16 -7.55 14.45
CA ALA A 191 -6.76 -6.58 13.53
C ALA A 191 -8.07 -7.13 12.94
N TYR A 192 -8.09 -8.41 12.56
CA TYR A 192 -9.30 -9.06 12.07
C TYR A 192 -10.37 -9.19 13.16
N GLU A 193 -10.01 -9.58 14.39
CA GLU A 193 -10.91 -9.59 15.55
C GLU A 193 -11.48 -8.19 15.87
N GLN A 194 -10.63 -7.15 15.74
CA GLN A 194 -11.09 -5.78 15.90
C GLN A 194 -12.05 -5.37 14.77
N PHE A 195 -11.78 -5.78 13.53
CA PHE A 195 -12.74 -5.60 12.42
C PHE A 195 -14.09 -6.22 12.76
N LEU A 196 -14.15 -7.44 13.29
CA LEU A 196 -15.43 -8.09 13.62
C LEU A 196 -16.22 -7.37 14.73
N SER A 197 -15.56 -6.59 15.57
CA SER A 197 -16.16 -6.01 16.79
C SER A 197 -16.34 -4.48 16.75
N ASP A 198 -15.65 -3.76 15.87
CA ASP A 198 -15.66 -2.29 15.81
C ASP A 198 -16.38 -1.79 14.55
N ALA A 199 -17.64 -1.35 14.72
CA ALA A 199 -18.49 -0.85 13.65
C ALA A 199 -17.94 0.38 12.88
N ARG A 200 -16.90 1.04 13.40
CA ARG A 200 -16.21 2.13 12.68
C ARG A 200 -15.36 1.63 11.51
N LEU A 201 -15.02 0.34 11.50
CA LEU A 201 -14.26 -0.30 10.43
C LEU A 201 -15.16 -0.77 9.28
N HIS A 202 -16.48 -0.76 9.48
CA HIS A 202 -17.50 -1.22 8.53
C HIS A 202 -18.01 -0.10 7.64
N ASN A 203 -18.65 -0.44 6.53
CA ASN A 203 -19.50 0.51 5.82
C ASN A 203 -20.82 0.68 6.59
N GLU A 204 -21.23 1.91 6.85
CA GLU A 204 -22.47 2.19 7.59
C GLU A 204 -23.76 1.71 6.88
N ASN A 205 -23.66 1.36 5.58
CA ASN A 205 -24.77 0.85 4.78
C ASN A 205 -24.81 -0.68 4.68
N HIS A 206 -23.85 -1.39 5.27
CA HIS A 206 -23.77 -2.85 5.25
C HIS A 206 -23.97 -3.41 6.66
N ASP A 207 -24.48 -4.63 6.75
CA ASP A 207 -24.43 -5.40 7.99
C ASP A 207 -23.08 -6.15 8.14
N LEU A 208 -22.88 -6.77 9.31
CA LEU A 208 -21.64 -7.49 9.61
C LEU A 208 -21.45 -8.73 8.72
N GLU A 209 -22.53 -9.37 8.29
CA GLU A 209 -22.46 -10.56 7.43
C GLU A 209 -21.95 -10.16 6.04
N GLU A 210 -22.53 -9.11 5.45
CA GLU A 210 -22.09 -8.50 4.19
C GLU A 210 -20.62 -8.04 4.26
N GLU A 211 -20.24 -7.30 5.31
CA GLU A 211 -18.86 -6.84 5.48
C GLU A 211 -17.87 -7.99 5.62
N THR A 212 -18.24 -9.02 6.39
CA THR A 212 -17.41 -10.22 6.58
C THR A 212 -17.25 -10.98 5.27
N GLU A 213 -18.30 -11.07 4.45
CA GLU A 213 -18.22 -11.68 3.13
C GLU A 213 -17.24 -10.91 2.23
N TYR A 214 -17.41 -9.59 2.10
CA TYR A 214 -16.53 -8.76 1.27
C TYR A 214 -15.06 -8.84 1.71
N VAL A 215 -14.79 -8.74 3.01
CA VAL A 215 -13.45 -8.82 3.57
C VAL A 215 -12.83 -10.21 3.35
N ASN A 216 -13.60 -11.29 3.56
CA ASN A 216 -13.06 -12.64 3.41
C ASN A 216 -12.77 -13.01 1.95
N ARG A 217 -13.44 -12.41 0.96
CA ARG A 217 -13.07 -12.58 -0.45
C ARG A 217 -11.66 -12.07 -0.76
N LEU A 218 -11.16 -11.10 0.00
CA LEU A 218 -9.81 -10.54 -0.17
C LEU A 218 -8.74 -11.32 0.59
N LEU A 219 -9.11 -12.27 1.44
CA LEU A 219 -8.21 -12.88 2.42
C LEU A 219 -8.08 -14.39 2.23
N ARG A 220 -6.88 -14.89 2.53
CA ARG A 220 -6.57 -16.31 2.54
C ARG A 220 -5.79 -16.69 3.78
N ILE A 221 -5.98 -17.92 4.24
CA ILE A 221 -5.18 -18.51 5.33
C ILE A 221 -4.03 -19.31 4.72
N GLY A 222 -2.81 -18.98 5.12
CA GLY A 222 -1.61 -19.71 4.74
C GLY A 222 -1.51 -21.06 5.45
N GLU A 223 -0.65 -21.94 4.96
CA GLU A 223 -0.34 -23.23 5.63
C GLU A 223 0.21 -23.05 7.05
N ASP A 224 0.76 -21.88 7.35
CA ASP A 224 1.25 -21.50 8.67
C ASP A 224 0.17 -20.89 9.58
N GLY A 225 -1.10 -20.92 9.16
CA GLY A 225 -2.24 -20.41 9.92
C GLY A 225 -2.37 -18.88 9.92
N THR A 226 -1.48 -18.16 9.24
CA THR A 226 -1.54 -16.69 9.16
C THR A 226 -2.52 -16.24 8.08
N ARG A 227 -3.27 -15.17 8.37
CA ARG A 227 -4.15 -14.54 7.38
C ARG A 227 -3.35 -13.56 6.53
N PHE A 228 -3.54 -13.59 5.23
CA PHE A 228 -2.87 -12.70 4.28
C PHE A 228 -3.82 -12.29 3.15
N ILE A 229 -3.48 -11.22 2.44
CA ILE A 229 -4.24 -10.75 1.28
C ILE A 229 -4.06 -11.73 0.11
N ASP A 230 -5.16 -12.30 -0.40
CA ASP A 230 -5.18 -13.22 -1.54
C ASP A 230 -5.04 -12.45 -2.87
N TYR A 231 -3.94 -11.72 -3.04
CA TYR A 231 -3.75 -10.81 -4.17
C TYR A 231 -3.74 -11.50 -5.54
N LEU A 232 -3.58 -12.83 -5.61
CA LEU A 232 -3.74 -13.57 -6.86
C LEU A 232 -5.21 -13.92 -7.08
N GLY A 233 -5.85 -14.64 -6.14
CA GLY A 233 -7.23 -15.10 -6.32
C GLY A 233 -8.24 -13.95 -6.36
N ALA A 234 -8.12 -13.00 -5.43
CA ALA A 234 -9.03 -11.86 -5.31
C ALA A 234 -8.82 -10.79 -6.40
N SER A 235 -7.71 -10.85 -7.15
CA SER A 235 -7.46 -9.89 -8.24
C SER A 235 -8.31 -10.12 -9.48
N GLU A 236 -8.95 -11.28 -9.63
CA GLU A 236 -9.78 -11.58 -10.81
C GLU A 236 -10.86 -10.51 -11.03
N ASP A 237 -11.54 -10.10 -9.97
CA ASP A 237 -12.63 -9.10 -10.00
C ASP A 237 -12.12 -7.67 -10.32
N GLU A 238 -10.81 -7.44 -10.29
CA GLU A 238 -10.18 -6.15 -10.59
C GLU A 238 -9.81 -5.98 -12.07
N TYR A 239 -10.04 -7.00 -12.90
CA TYR A 239 -9.82 -6.95 -14.34
C TYR A 239 -11.15 -6.90 -15.08
N ASP A 240 -11.26 -5.97 -16.03
CA ASP A 240 -12.45 -5.85 -16.91
C ASP A 240 -12.64 -7.10 -17.78
N ALA A 241 -11.54 -7.80 -18.09
CA ALA A 241 -11.51 -8.96 -18.96
C ALA A 241 -10.70 -10.10 -18.33
N PHE A 242 -11.22 -11.33 -18.43
CA PHE A 242 -10.61 -12.51 -17.83
C PHE A 242 -9.22 -12.80 -18.42
N GLU A 243 -8.99 -12.50 -19.70
CA GLU A 243 -7.69 -12.63 -20.35
C GLU A 243 -6.62 -11.68 -19.78
N ASP A 244 -7.00 -10.51 -19.27
CA ASP A 244 -6.05 -9.59 -18.62
C ASP A 244 -5.60 -10.13 -17.26
N TYR A 245 -6.52 -10.79 -16.54
CA TYR A 245 -6.20 -11.55 -15.33
C TYR A 245 -5.26 -12.73 -15.63
N ILE A 246 -5.52 -13.49 -16.70
CA ILE A 246 -4.60 -14.55 -17.15
C ILE A 246 -3.21 -13.98 -17.51
N ALA A 247 -3.15 -12.82 -18.17
CA ALA A 247 -1.88 -12.15 -18.47
C ALA A 247 -1.14 -11.68 -17.21
N PHE A 248 -1.87 -11.28 -16.15
CA PHE A 248 -1.29 -10.98 -14.85
C PHE A 248 -0.67 -12.23 -14.20
N LEU A 249 -1.39 -13.35 -14.22
CA LEU A 249 -0.86 -14.63 -13.75
C LEU A 249 0.39 -15.06 -14.53
N ASP A 250 0.44 -14.83 -15.85
CA ASP A 250 1.64 -15.11 -16.65
C ASP A 250 2.85 -14.28 -16.20
N ARG A 251 2.66 -12.98 -15.98
CA ARG A 251 3.73 -12.10 -15.43
C ARG A 251 4.23 -12.59 -14.07
N HIS A 252 3.32 -13.03 -13.21
CA HIS A 252 3.66 -13.61 -11.92
C HIS A 252 4.46 -14.91 -12.06
N ALA A 253 4.04 -15.82 -12.94
CA ALA A 253 4.74 -17.07 -13.23
C ALA A 253 6.15 -16.80 -13.79
N ALA A 254 6.28 -15.86 -14.73
CA ALA A 254 7.56 -15.45 -15.31
C ALA A 254 8.52 -14.89 -14.24
N LEU A 255 8.01 -14.03 -13.34
CA LEU A 255 8.78 -13.49 -12.22
C LEU A 255 9.33 -14.61 -11.32
N ILE A 256 8.50 -15.61 -10.98
CA ILE A 256 8.93 -16.75 -10.17
C ILE A 256 10.00 -17.56 -10.90
N ARG A 257 9.77 -17.92 -12.17
CA ARG A 257 10.68 -18.74 -12.97
C ARG A 257 12.06 -18.11 -13.10
N LEU A 258 12.10 -16.81 -13.42
CA LEU A 258 13.33 -16.05 -13.53
C LEU A 258 14.16 -16.15 -12.24
N ASN A 259 13.52 -15.89 -11.09
CA ASN A 259 14.21 -15.90 -9.81
C ASN A 259 14.57 -17.32 -9.33
N LEU A 260 13.75 -18.34 -9.60
CA LEU A 260 14.10 -19.72 -9.25
C LEU A 260 15.35 -20.21 -10.02
N ALA A 261 15.57 -19.72 -11.25
CA ALA A 261 16.74 -20.05 -12.05
C ALA A 261 18.04 -19.39 -11.53
N GLU A 262 17.93 -18.17 -10.99
CA GLU A 262 19.09 -17.38 -10.56
C GLU A 262 19.46 -17.58 -9.07
N VAL A 263 18.48 -17.87 -8.22
CA VAL A 263 18.64 -17.87 -6.77
C VAL A 263 19.37 -19.13 -6.28
N ARG A 264 20.58 -18.93 -5.77
CA ARG A 264 21.39 -20.00 -5.14
C ARG A 264 21.21 -20.11 -3.62
N LYS A 265 20.74 -19.06 -2.95
CA LYS A 265 20.61 -19.04 -1.47
C LYS A 265 19.35 -19.80 -1.05
N PRO A 266 19.45 -20.87 -0.22
CA PRO A 266 18.29 -21.70 0.14
C PRO A 266 17.14 -20.93 0.78
N THR A 267 17.44 -19.93 1.61
CA THR A 267 16.42 -19.12 2.29
C THR A 267 15.61 -18.26 1.33
N ILE A 268 16.23 -17.78 0.24
CA ILE A 268 15.55 -17.00 -0.80
C ILE A 268 14.78 -17.96 -1.71
N ARG A 269 15.40 -19.09 -2.09
CA ARG A 269 14.75 -20.13 -2.91
C ARG A 269 13.43 -20.59 -2.28
N ARG A 270 13.41 -20.83 -0.96
CA ARG A 270 12.20 -21.20 -0.23
C ARG A 270 11.05 -20.20 -0.39
N LYS A 271 11.34 -18.90 -0.50
CA LYS A 271 10.31 -17.87 -0.73
C LYS A 271 9.66 -18.02 -2.10
N TYR A 272 10.45 -18.28 -3.14
CA TYR A 272 9.93 -18.49 -4.49
C TYR A 272 9.23 -19.84 -4.66
N LEU A 273 9.63 -20.88 -3.92
CA LEU A 273 8.90 -22.14 -3.88
C LEU A 273 7.49 -21.94 -3.28
N TRP A 274 7.38 -21.17 -2.20
CA TRP A 274 6.07 -20.82 -1.63
C TRP A 274 5.21 -20.04 -2.63
N LEU A 275 5.77 -19.05 -3.32
CA LEU A 275 5.06 -18.31 -4.37
C LEU A 275 4.61 -19.21 -5.51
N ALA A 276 5.44 -20.17 -5.91
CA ALA A 276 5.09 -21.12 -6.96
C ALA A 276 3.94 -22.04 -6.54
N SER A 277 3.95 -22.55 -5.31
CA SER A 277 2.83 -23.31 -4.76
C SER A 277 1.54 -22.49 -4.72
N TYR A 278 1.60 -21.26 -4.20
CA TYR A 278 0.46 -20.36 -4.14
C TYR A 278 -0.09 -20.03 -5.54
N HIS A 279 0.78 -19.69 -6.48
CA HIS A 279 0.40 -19.43 -7.87
C HIS A 279 -0.26 -20.64 -8.53
N ASN A 280 0.36 -21.81 -8.43
CA ASN A 280 -0.15 -23.03 -9.04
C ASN A 280 -1.49 -23.47 -8.44
N ASP A 281 -1.73 -23.19 -7.16
CA ASP A 281 -3.02 -23.42 -6.54
C ASP A 281 -4.13 -22.57 -7.18
N ILE A 282 -3.88 -21.27 -7.39
CA ILE A 282 -4.82 -20.38 -8.10
C ILE A 282 -5.09 -20.86 -9.53
N VAL A 283 -4.03 -21.21 -10.28
CA VAL A 283 -4.18 -21.77 -11.64
C VAL A 283 -4.99 -23.07 -11.63
N SER A 284 -4.80 -23.91 -10.61
CA SER A 284 -5.56 -25.16 -10.46
C SER A 284 -7.04 -24.89 -10.16
N GLN A 285 -7.36 -23.90 -9.34
CA GLN A 285 -8.75 -23.49 -9.08
C GLN A 285 -9.43 -23.00 -10.36
N ILE A 286 -8.75 -22.17 -11.15
CA ILE A 286 -9.28 -21.71 -12.46
C ILE A 286 -9.56 -22.88 -13.39
N ARG A 287 -8.63 -23.85 -13.44
CA ARG A 287 -8.80 -25.06 -14.24
C ARG A 287 -10.06 -25.84 -13.82
N LEU A 288 -10.29 -26.01 -12.52
CA LEU A 288 -11.49 -26.67 -12.01
C LEU A 288 -12.77 -25.93 -12.42
N ARG A 289 -12.77 -24.60 -12.48
CA ARG A 289 -13.92 -23.80 -12.93
C ARG A 289 -14.24 -24.00 -14.42
N PHE A 290 -13.22 -24.19 -15.27
CA PHE A 290 -13.44 -24.62 -16.66
C PHE A 290 -14.00 -26.05 -16.73
N GLU A 291 -13.46 -26.98 -15.93
CA GLU A 291 -13.93 -28.38 -15.88
C GLU A 291 -15.38 -28.48 -15.36
N ALA A 292 -15.77 -27.62 -14.43
CA ALA A 292 -17.13 -27.50 -13.91
C ALA A 292 -18.10 -26.76 -14.84
N GLY A 293 -17.60 -26.12 -15.90
CA GLY A 293 -18.40 -25.34 -16.85
C GLY A 293 -18.82 -23.95 -16.35
N GLU A 294 -18.23 -23.47 -15.24
CA GLU A 294 -18.42 -22.11 -14.74
C GLU A 294 -17.75 -21.07 -15.64
N LEU A 295 -16.61 -21.46 -16.25
CA LEU A 295 -15.94 -20.69 -17.30
C LEU A 295 -16.12 -21.39 -18.66
N SER A 296 -16.47 -20.63 -19.69
CA SER A 296 -16.70 -21.16 -21.03
C SER A 296 -15.38 -21.36 -21.80
N ALA A 297 -14.93 -22.61 -21.93
CA ALA A 297 -13.76 -22.96 -22.73
C ALA A 297 -13.91 -22.55 -24.20
N VAL A 298 -15.14 -22.61 -24.75
CA VAL A 298 -15.43 -22.19 -26.13
C VAL A 298 -15.24 -20.68 -26.31
N ASN A 299 -15.75 -19.87 -25.37
CA ASN A 299 -15.58 -18.42 -25.44
C ASN A 299 -14.11 -18.05 -25.25
N PHE A 300 -13.43 -18.70 -24.31
CA PHE A 300 -12.00 -18.49 -24.08
C PHE A 300 -11.18 -18.80 -25.34
N LEU A 301 -11.41 -19.95 -25.99
CA LEU A 301 -10.74 -20.31 -27.23
C LEU A 301 -11.00 -19.29 -28.35
N ALA A 302 -12.24 -18.79 -28.46
CA ALA A 302 -12.59 -17.80 -29.48
C ALA A 302 -11.89 -16.45 -29.27
N LEU A 303 -11.69 -16.03 -28.01
CA LEU A 303 -11.03 -14.77 -27.65
C LEU A 303 -9.50 -14.88 -27.71
N VAL A 304 -8.93 -15.92 -27.08
CA VAL A 304 -7.48 -16.08 -26.88
C VAL A 304 -6.83 -16.82 -28.05
N GLY A 305 -7.60 -17.56 -28.85
CA GLY A 305 -7.11 -18.34 -29.97
C GLY A 305 -6.34 -19.62 -29.56
N ARG A 306 -6.41 -19.98 -28.28
CA ARG A 306 -5.74 -21.15 -27.68
C ARG A 306 -6.66 -21.86 -26.70
N GLU A 307 -6.50 -23.18 -26.57
CA GLU A 307 -7.25 -23.97 -25.60
C GLU A 307 -6.90 -23.54 -24.17
N ALA A 308 -7.92 -23.41 -23.32
CA ALA A 308 -7.72 -23.01 -21.92
C ALA A 308 -6.77 -23.97 -21.18
N ALA A 309 -6.87 -25.27 -21.44
CA ALA A 309 -6.00 -26.27 -20.83
C ALA A 309 -4.52 -26.06 -21.17
N ASP A 310 -4.21 -25.66 -22.40
CA ASP A 310 -2.83 -25.41 -22.84
C ASP A 310 -2.27 -24.14 -22.20
N VAL A 311 -3.07 -23.06 -22.20
CA VAL A 311 -2.68 -21.77 -21.58
C VAL A 311 -2.46 -21.94 -20.09
N LEU A 312 -3.40 -22.57 -19.37
CA LEU A 312 -3.26 -22.82 -17.93
C LEU A 312 -2.10 -23.78 -17.63
N GLY A 313 -1.83 -24.75 -18.50
CA GLY A 313 -0.67 -25.63 -18.39
C GLY A 313 0.66 -24.86 -18.47
N GLU A 314 0.74 -23.85 -19.33
CA GLU A 314 1.90 -22.96 -19.44
C GLU A 314 2.06 -21.99 -18.28
N LEU A 315 1.01 -21.71 -17.51
CA LEU A 315 1.11 -20.90 -16.29
C LEU A 315 1.72 -21.67 -15.12
N ILE A 316 1.62 -23.01 -15.12
CA ILE A 316 2.17 -23.83 -14.03
C ILE A 316 3.68 -23.64 -13.91
N VAL A 317 4.14 -23.26 -12.73
CA VAL A 317 5.55 -23.16 -12.40
C VAL A 317 6.03 -24.51 -11.87
N HIS A 318 6.94 -25.16 -12.59
CA HIS A 318 7.57 -26.41 -12.17
C HIS A 318 8.82 -26.14 -11.32
N PHE A 319 8.98 -26.82 -10.19
CA PHE A 319 10.06 -26.57 -9.23
C PHE A 319 10.49 -27.78 -8.39
#